data_AF-A0A3D4TTS0-F1
#
_entry.id   AF-A0A3D4TTS0-F1
#
_cell.length_a   1.000
_cell.length_b   1.000
_cell.length_c   1.000
_cell.angle_alpha   90.00
_cell.angle_beta   90.00
_cell.angle_gamma   90.00
#
_symmetry.space_group_name_H-M   'P 1'
#
loop_
_entity.id
_entity.type
_entity.pdbx_description
1 polymer ?
#
loop_
_entity_poly.entity_id
_entity_poly.type
_entity_poly.pdbx_seq_one_letter_code
_entity_poly.pdbx_strand_id
1 'polypeptide(L)' 'MTIVLQIEGAAIDDIASLYAEINRVFMAGEAWQLGPSLDALDDLLHGGYGALAGQAQATLIWRDIAHSRAALGVEATRQW' A
#
# COMPACT_ATOMS: atom_id res chain seq x y z
N MET A 1 -2.94 -13.68 -16.53
CA MET A 1 -2.86 -14.41 -15.25
C MET A 1 -3.16 -13.39 -14.16
N THR A 2 -3.91 -13.77 -13.12
CA THR A 2 -4.20 -12.87 -12.00
C THR A 2 -3.06 -12.94 -11.01
N ILE A 3 -2.52 -11.79 -10.59
CA ILE A 3 -1.48 -11.74 -9.56
C ILE A 3 -2.10 -11.68 -8.17
N VAL A 4 -1.40 -12.22 -7.18
CA VAL A 4 -1.77 -12.13 -5.75
C VAL A 4 -0.69 -11.35 -5.03
N LEU A 5 -1.09 -10.26 -4.38
CA LEU A 5 -0.22 -9.39 -3.59
C LEU A 5 -0.62 -9.46 -2.13
N GLN A 6 0.34 -9.25 -1.23
CA GLN A 6 0.12 -9.37 0.21
C GLN A 6 0.69 -8.18 0.96
N ILE A 7 -0.16 -7.53 1.75
CA ILE A 7 0.21 -6.51 2.73
C ILE A 7 0.31 -7.16 4.12
N GLU A 8 1.38 -6.83 4.83
CA GLU A 8 1.62 -7.18 6.22
C GLU A 8 1.07 -6.10 7.15
N GLY A 9 -0.19 -6.22 7.55
CA GLY A 9 -0.83 -5.24 8.42
C GLY A 9 -0.15 -5.10 9.78
N ALA A 10 0.49 -6.16 10.29
CA ALA A 10 1.26 -6.12 11.53
C ALA A 10 2.54 -5.28 11.46
N ALA A 11 2.98 -4.87 10.25
CA ALA A 11 4.12 -3.98 10.05
C ALA A 11 3.72 -2.51 9.86
N ILE A 12 2.43 -2.18 9.98
CA ILE A 12 1.89 -0.83 9.79
C ILE A 12 1.47 -0.26 11.15
N ASP A 13 2.30 0.64 11.68
CA ASP A 13 2.12 1.29 12.98
C ASP A 13 1.65 2.76 12.87
N ASP A 14 1.75 3.34 11.67
CA ASP A 14 1.38 4.72 11.34
C ASP A 14 1.26 4.92 9.80
N ILE A 15 1.01 6.17 9.38
CA ILE A 15 0.89 6.50 7.95
C ILE A 15 2.24 6.33 7.21
N ALA A 16 3.37 6.62 7.84
CA ALA A 16 4.68 6.44 7.20
C ALA A 16 4.98 4.97 6.88
N SER A 17 4.76 4.08 7.86
CA SER A 17 4.91 2.63 7.70
C SER A 17 3.89 2.02 6.74
N LEU A 18 2.68 2.58 6.63
CA LEU A 18 1.74 2.22 5.55
C LEU A 18 2.39 2.43 4.17
N TYR A 19 2.94 3.61 3.89
CA TYR A 19 3.56 3.87 2.58
C TYR A 19 4.87 3.10 2.39
N ALA A 20 5.61 2.78 3.44
CA ALA A 20 6.75 1.87 3.35
C ALA A 20 6.29 0.47 2.89
N GLU A 21 5.20 -0.04 3.46
CA GLU A 21 4.62 -1.33 3.09
C GLU A 21 4.01 -1.34 1.68
N ILE A 22 3.32 -0.26 1.29
CA ILE A 22 2.85 -0.08 -0.08
C ILE A 22 4.03 -0.09 -1.06
N ASN A 23 5.11 0.64 -0.76
CA ASN A 23 6.30 0.63 -1.60
C ASN A 23 6.96 -0.76 -1.69
N ARG A 24 7.03 -1.50 -0.57
CA ARG A 24 7.56 -2.85 -0.53
C ARG A 24 6.75 -3.81 -1.40
N VAL A 25 5.43 -3.70 -1.39
CA VAL A 25 4.53 -4.63 -2.10
C VAL A 25 4.38 -4.27 -3.58
N PHE A 26 4.19 -2.99 -3.87
CA PHE A 26 3.80 -2.54 -5.20
C PHE A 26 4.97 -1.94 -6.00
N MET A 27 5.97 -1.35 -5.34
CA MET A 27 7.00 -0.55 -6.01
C MET A 27 8.38 -1.20 -6.01
N ALA A 28 8.52 -2.43 -5.50
CA ALA A 28 9.83 -3.10 -5.37
C ALA A 28 10.61 -3.26 -6.70
N GLY A 29 9.93 -3.24 -7.84
CA GLY A 29 10.53 -3.30 -9.18
C GLY A 29 10.81 -1.94 -9.83
N GLU A 30 10.41 -0.84 -9.19
CA GLU A 30 10.53 0.51 -9.72
C GLU A 30 11.81 1.19 -9.21
N ALA A 31 12.33 2.16 -9.98
CA ALA A 31 13.51 2.94 -9.59
C ALA A 31 13.20 4.09 -8.63
N TRP A 32 11.94 4.23 -8.21
CA TRP A 32 11.43 5.31 -7.38
C TRP A 32 10.39 4.76 -6.39
N GLN A 33 10.10 5.55 -5.36
CA GLN A 33 9.11 5.21 -4.34
C GLN A 33 7.92 6.15 -4.41
N LEU A 34 6.73 5.58 -4.21
CA LEU A 34 5.49 6.32 -4.03
C LEU A 34 5.61 7.25 -2.81
N GLY A 35 5.29 8.52 -3.01
CA GLY A 35 5.21 9.50 -1.93
C GLY A 35 4.01 9.24 -1.01
N PRO A 36 4.05 9.71 0.25
CA PRO A 36 3.00 9.44 1.23
C PRO A 36 1.80 10.39 1.08
N SER A 37 1.02 10.23 0.01
CA SER A 37 -0.23 10.98 -0.22
C SER A 37 -1.36 10.08 -0.73
N LEU A 38 -2.59 10.44 -0.38
CA LEU A 38 -3.77 9.70 -0.85
C LEU A 38 -3.93 9.78 -2.37
N ASP A 39 -3.52 10.89 -2.99
CA ASP A 39 -3.50 11.04 -4.46
C ASP A 39 -2.52 10.03 -5.09
N ALA A 40 -1.33 9.86 -4.50
CA ALA A 40 -0.37 8.88 -5.01
C ALA A 40 -0.86 7.44 -4.80
N LEU A 41 -1.53 7.15 -3.69
CA LEU A 41 -2.17 5.85 -3.47
C LEU A 41 -3.28 5.60 -4.50
N ASP A 42 -4.11 6.59 -4.80
CA ASP A 42 -5.15 6.49 -5.83
C ASP A 42 -4.54 6.25 -7.22
N ASP A 43 -3.51 6.99 -7.60
CA ASP A 43 -2.77 6.80 -8.85
C ASP A 43 -2.21 5.37 -8.98
N LEU A 44 -1.68 4.81 -7.88
CA LEU A 44 -1.17 3.43 -7.85
C LEU A 44 -2.28 2.44 -8.19
N LEU A 45 -3.49 2.62 -7.64
CA LEU A 45 -4.62 1.70 -7.83
C LEU A 45 -5.15 1.70 -9.27
N HIS A 46 -4.84 2.72 -10.07
CA HIS A 46 -5.11 2.72 -11.51
C HIS A 46 -4.18 1.78 -12.30
N GLY A 47 -3.10 1.28 -11.69
CA GLY A 47 -2.27 0.20 -12.24
C GLY A 47 -1.32 0.62 -13.36
N GLY A 48 -0.96 1.90 -13.44
CA GLY A 48 -0.06 2.43 -14.48
C GLY A 48 1.42 2.07 -14.29
N TYR A 49 1.81 1.57 -13.12
CA TYR A 49 3.20 1.28 -12.74
C TYR A 49 3.27 0.23 -11.62
N GLY A 50 4.49 -0.17 -11.26
CA GLY A 50 4.74 -1.13 -10.19
C GLY A 50 4.22 -2.52 -10.51
N ALA A 51 3.95 -3.31 -9.47
CA ALA A 51 3.48 -4.68 -9.57
C ALA A 51 2.14 -4.82 -10.30
N LEU A 52 1.34 -3.74 -10.39
CA LEU A 52 0.05 -3.72 -11.08
C LEU A 52 0.19 -3.43 -12.59
N ALA A 53 1.33 -2.92 -13.06
CA ALA A 53 1.54 -2.57 -14.46
C ALA A 53 1.32 -3.77 -15.39
N GLY A 54 0.46 -3.59 -16.39
CA GLY A 54 0.14 -4.61 -17.37
C GLY A 54 -0.71 -5.79 -16.84
N GLN A 55 -1.17 -5.72 -15.58
CA GLN A 55 -2.03 -6.74 -15.00
C GLN A 55 -3.50 -6.40 -15.24
N ALA A 56 -4.23 -7.32 -15.87
CA ALA A 56 -5.67 -7.15 -16.07
C ALA A 56 -6.47 -7.29 -14.75
N GLN A 57 -5.91 -8.01 -13.76
CA GLN A 57 -6.54 -8.22 -12.47
C GLN A 57 -5.46 -8.54 -11.40
N ALA A 58 -5.69 -8.03 -10.19
CA ALA A 58 -4.93 -8.40 -9.01
C ALA A 58 -5.88 -8.80 -7.86
N THR A 59 -5.41 -9.66 -6.97
CA THR A 59 -6.00 -9.92 -5.67
C THR A 59 -5.06 -9.42 -4.60
N LEU A 60 -5.56 -8.59 -3.68
CA LEU A 60 -4.79 -8.06 -2.57
C LEU A 60 -5.26 -8.71 -1.26
N ILE A 61 -4.32 -9.34 -0.56
CA ILE A 61 -4.56 -9.91 0.77
C ILE A 61 -3.93 -8.98 1.80
N TRP A 62 -4.74 -8.40 2.68
CA TRP A 62 -4.25 -7.60 3.80
C TRP A 62 -4.33 -8.43 5.08
N ARG A 63 -3.18 -8.95 5.53
CA ARG A 63 -3.10 -9.74 6.76
C ARG A 63 -3.11 -8.83 7.98
N ASP A 64 -3.65 -9.32 9.10
CA ASP A 64 -3.66 -8.58 10.37
C ASP A 64 -4.27 -7.17 10.28
N ILE A 65 -5.30 -7.00 9.43
CA ILE A 65 -5.98 -5.71 9.18
C ILE A 65 -6.49 -5.03 10.45
N ALA A 66 -6.74 -5.78 11.52
CA ALA A 66 -7.15 -5.21 12.80
C ALA A 66 -6.06 -4.33 13.42
N HIS A 67 -4.77 -4.71 13.28
CA HIS A 67 -3.64 -3.92 13.76
C HIS A 67 -3.52 -2.61 12.97
N SER A 68 -3.40 -2.71 11.65
CA SER A 68 -3.27 -1.52 10.79
C SER A 68 -4.49 -0.60 10.88
N ARG A 69 -5.71 -1.14 11.05
CA ARG A 69 -6.91 -0.33 11.30
C ARG A 69 -6.81 0.49 12.58
N ALA A 70 -6.26 -0.08 13.66
CA ALA A 70 -6.09 0.63 14.91
C ALA A 70 -4.99 1.70 14.80
N ALA A 71 -3.88 1.36 14.16
CA ALA A 71 -2.76 2.26 13.88
C ALA A 71 -3.14 3.45 12.98
N LEU A 72 -3.94 3.22 11.94
CA LEU A 72 -4.33 4.22 10.94
C LEU A 72 -5.67 4.92 11.29
N GLY A 73 -6.02 4.98 12.57
CA GLY A 73 -7.25 5.62 13.04
C GLY A 73 -7.24 7.15 12.90
N VAL A 74 -8.33 7.77 13.34
CA VAL A 74 -8.56 9.22 13.26
C VAL A 74 -7.40 10.04 13.85
N GLU A 75 -6.82 9.57 14.95
CA GLU A 75 -5.73 10.29 15.62
C GLU A 75 -4.47 10.34 14.75
N ALA A 76 -4.08 9.22 14.14
CA ALA A 76 -2.96 9.19 13.21
C ALA A 76 -3.19 10.11 12.01
N THR A 77 -4.43 10.18 11.49
CA THR A 77 -4.79 11.09 10.39
C THR A 77 -4.71 12.57 10.79
N ARG A 78 -5.01 12.92 12.04
CA ARG A 78 -4.96 14.32 12.50
C ARG A 78 -3.53 14.85 12.70
N GLN A 79 -2.59 13.94 12.94
CA GLN A 79 -1.19 14.27 13.24
C GLN A 79 -0.29 14.35 12.00
N TRP A 80 -0.81 13.97 10.83
CA TRP A 80 -0.09 13.89 9.57
C TRP A 80 -0.39 15.09 8.66
#